data_AF-A0A919XE67-F1
#
_entry.id   AF-A0A919XE67-F1
#
_cell.length_a   1.000
_cell.length_b   1.000
_cell.length_c   1.000
_cell.angle_alpha   90.00
_cell.angle_beta   90.00
_cell.angle_gamma   90.00
#
_symmetry.space_group_name_H-M   'P 1'
#
loop_
_entity.id
_entity.type
_entity.pdbx_description
1 polymer ?
#
loop_
_entity_poly.entity_id
_entity_poly.type
_entity_poly.pdbx_seq_one_letter_code
_entity_poly.pdbx_strand_id
1 'polypeptide(L)'
;MTGQESATRGALIWSGRKCTIFGLPLSFTKYFVYEKRLVTRRGFFSLVEDELDFYKVLDKSLVLPFWQRIFGCGSIHLNVADVDTPVKVLVSVKQPRKVYAQIDKIVTDLTGNLSPVRTAANILSSVDQGEFFN
;
A
#
# COMPACT_ATOMS: atom_id res chain seq x y z
N MET A 1 -3.77 19.45 13.99
CA MET A 1 -3.89 18.12 14.64
C MET A 1 -3.03 17.11 13.87
N THR A 2 -1.69 17.20 13.96
CA THR A 2 -0.77 16.45 13.07
C THR A 2 0.43 15.85 13.81
N GLY A 3 0.32 15.68 15.14
CA GLY A 3 1.45 15.26 15.98
C GLY A 3 1.44 13.80 16.45
N GLN A 4 0.28 13.14 16.50
CA GLN A 4 0.14 11.82 17.14
C GLN A 4 -0.11 10.67 16.15
N GLU A 5 -0.68 10.92 14.97
CA GLU A 5 -0.94 9.84 13.99
C GLU A 5 0.31 9.34 13.26
N SER A 6 1.40 10.12 13.26
CA SER A 6 2.64 9.77 12.55
C SER A 6 3.35 8.56 13.17
N ALA A 7 3.23 8.36 14.48
CA ALA A 7 3.88 7.25 15.19
C ALA A 7 3.26 5.89 14.82
N THR A 8 1.95 5.83 14.65
CA THR A 8 1.25 4.60 14.27
C THR A 8 1.34 4.33 12.76
N ARG A 9 1.47 5.37 11.93
CA ARG A 9 1.47 5.27 10.45
C ARG A 9 2.76 4.67 9.88
N GLY A 10 3.89 4.84 10.56
CA GLY A 10 5.20 4.42 10.06
C GLY A 10 5.80 5.43 9.08
N ALA A 11 6.96 5.09 8.50
CA ALA A 11 7.66 5.98 7.56
C ALA A 11 6.87 6.16 6.25
N LEU A 12 6.85 7.39 5.72
CA LEU A 12 6.27 7.69 4.41
C LEU A 12 7.23 7.18 3.32
N ILE A 13 6.82 6.15 2.59
CA ILE A 13 7.63 5.51 1.55
C ILE A 13 7.43 6.21 0.21
N TRP A 14 6.19 6.59 -0.09
CA TRP A 14 5.85 7.25 -1.33
C TRP A 14 4.67 8.19 -1.15
N SER A 15 4.75 9.35 -1.79
CA SER A 15 3.62 10.26 -1.92
C SER A 15 3.41 10.61 -3.38
N GLY A 16 2.15 10.66 -3.79
CA GLY A 16 1.80 10.99 -5.15
C GLY A 16 0.48 11.74 -5.24
N ARG A 17 0.35 12.51 -6.31
CA ARG A 17 -0.93 13.09 -6.72
C ARG A 17 -1.43 12.32 -7.93
N LYS A 18 -2.75 12.20 -8.04
CA LYS A 18 -3.40 11.70 -9.25
C LYS A 18 -2.98 12.57 -10.44
N CYS A 19 -2.40 11.94 -11.46
CA CYS A 19 -2.07 12.61 -12.72
C CYS A 19 -3.29 12.56 -13.63
N THR A 20 -3.83 13.71 -14.02
CA THR A 20 -4.90 13.78 -15.03
C THR A 20 -4.27 14.05 -16.39
N ILE A 21 -4.70 13.29 -17.41
CA ILE A 21 -4.39 13.54 -18.82
C ILE A 21 -4.88 14.95 -19.16
N PHE A 22 -4.08 15.71 -19.91
CA PHE A 22 -4.32 17.11 -20.31
C PHE A 22 -3.84 18.22 -19.36
N GLY A 23 -2.88 17.97 -18.45
CA GLY A 23 -2.16 19.03 -17.74
C GLY A 23 -2.98 19.84 -16.72
N LEU A 24 -4.26 19.51 -16.53
CA LEU A 24 -5.14 20.15 -15.56
C LEU A 24 -5.10 19.39 -14.22
N PRO A 25 -4.69 20.03 -13.11
CA PRO A 25 -4.66 19.43 -11.78
C PRO A 25 -6.06 19.42 -11.12
N LEU A 26 -7.09 19.00 -11.84
CA LEU A 26 -8.48 19.04 -11.33
C LEU A 26 -8.77 17.96 -10.29
N SER A 27 -7.91 16.93 -10.21
CA SER A 27 -8.05 15.87 -9.21
C SER A 27 -7.29 16.19 -7.94
N PHE A 28 -8.01 16.61 -6.90
CA PHE A 28 -7.48 16.80 -5.55
C PHE A 28 -7.24 15.49 -4.78
N THR A 29 -6.98 14.40 -5.51
CA THR A 29 -6.67 13.10 -4.91
C THR A 29 -5.18 13.00 -4.63
N LYS A 30 -4.84 12.87 -3.35
CA LYS A 30 -3.47 12.62 -2.88
C LYS A 30 -3.41 11.20 -2.30
N TYR A 31 -2.39 10.46 -2.71
CA TYR A 31 -2.09 9.14 -2.20
C TYR A 31 -0.82 9.21 -1.36
N PHE A 32 -0.88 8.62 -0.19
CA PHE A 32 0.25 8.45 0.71
C PHE A 32 0.40 6.97 1.01
N VAL A 33 1.56 6.42 0.70
CA VAL A 33 1.91 5.03 0.97
C VAL A 33 2.90 5.06 2.14
N TYR A 34 2.44 4.54 3.27
CA TYR A 34 3.26 4.31 4.44
C TYR A 34 3.71 2.84 4.49
N GLU A 35 4.47 2.47 5.50
CA GLU A 35 4.95 1.10 5.68
C GLU A 35 3.84 0.10 5.99
N LYS A 36 2.83 0.50 6.79
CA LYS A 36 1.78 -0.44 7.25
C LYS A 36 0.41 -0.15 6.67
N ARG A 37 0.23 1.05 6.09
CA ARG A 37 -1.06 1.51 5.58
C ARG A 37 -0.93 2.42 4.38
N LEU A 38 -2.02 2.55 3.65
CA LEU A 38 -2.21 3.37 2.48
C LEU A 38 -3.30 4.38 2.78
N VAL A 39 -2.98 5.68 2.70
CA VAL A 39 -3.93 6.76 2.95
C VAL A 39 -4.28 7.44 1.63
N THR A 40 -5.57 7.53 1.35
CA THR A 40 -6.12 8.21 0.19
C THR A 40 -6.94 9.41 0.63
N ARG A 41 -6.44 10.61 0.34
CA ARG A 41 -7.18 11.86 0.58
C ARG A 41 -7.86 12.30 -0.70
N ARG A 42 -9.19 12.45 -0.67
CA ARG A 42 -10.03 12.90 -1.80
C ARG A 42 -10.89 14.06 -1.35
N GLY A 43 -10.90 15.17 -2.09
CA GLY A 43 -11.80 16.28 -1.77
C GLY A 43 -11.36 17.62 -2.33
N PHE A 44 -12.32 18.45 -2.74
CA PHE A 44 -12.10 19.87 -3.05
C PHE A 44 -12.72 20.77 -1.97
N PHE A 45 -14.02 20.59 -1.69
CA PHE A 45 -14.75 21.28 -0.61
C PHE A 45 -14.93 20.43 0.66
N SER A 46 -15.13 19.12 0.49
CA SER A 46 -15.21 18.15 1.59
C SER A 46 -14.01 17.22 1.52
N LEU A 47 -13.21 17.17 2.58
CA LEU A 47 -12.04 16.32 2.67
C LEU A 47 -12.44 14.96 3.22
N VAL A 48 -12.39 13.94 2.37
CA VAL A 48 -12.60 12.55 2.73
C VAL A 48 -11.24 11.87 2.80
N GLU A 49 -10.89 11.37 3.98
CA GLU A 49 -9.69 10.59 4.24
C GLU A 49 -10.07 9.13 4.41
N ASP A 50 -9.39 8.26 3.67
CA ASP A 50 -9.66 6.84 3.65
C ASP A 50 -8.35 6.09 3.86
N GLU A 51 -8.30 5.29 4.92
CA GLU A 51 -7.13 4.53 5.33
C GLU A 51 -7.35 3.04 5.01
N LEU A 52 -6.37 2.44 4.35
CA LEU A 52 -6.35 1.01 4.06
C LEU A 52 -5.08 0.40 4.65
N ASP A 53 -5.23 -0.49 5.62
CA ASP A 53 -4.09 -1.25 6.14
C ASP A 53 -3.68 -2.39 5.21
N PHE A 54 -2.38 -2.60 5.03
CA PHE A 54 -1.86 -3.63 4.10
C PHE A 54 -2.16 -5.06 4.54
N TYR A 55 -2.34 -5.32 5.84
CA TYR A 55 -2.67 -6.67 6.32
C TYR A 55 -4.05 -7.16 5.88
N LYS A 56 -4.95 -6.25 5.48
CA LYS A 56 -6.29 -6.59 4.96
C LYS A 56 -6.32 -6.82 3.45
N VAL A 57 -5.22 -6.52 2.76
CA VAL A 57 -5.15 -6.66 1.30
C VAL A 57 -4.99 -8.14 0.97
N LEU A 58 -5.97 -8.69 0.27
CA LEU A 58 -5.97 -10.09 -0.18
C LEU A 58 -5.25 -10.24 -1.51
N ASP A 59 -5.59 -9.37 -2.46
CA ASP A 59 -5.08 -9.45 -3.82
C ASP A 59 -4.81 -8.05 -4.37
N LYS A 60 -3.87 -7.97 -5.31
CA LYS A 60 -3.44 -6.73 -5.94
C LYS A 60 -3.36 -6.90 -7.46
N SER A 61 -4.22 -6.16 -8.17
CA SER A 61 -4.25 -6.13 -9.62
C SER A 61 -3.78 -4.78 -10.15
N LEU A 62 -3.06 -4.80 -11.27
CA LEU A 62 -2.57 -3.60 -11.94
C LEU A 62 -3.26 -3.45 -13.30
N VAL A 63 -4.03 -2.38 -13.46
CA VAL A 63 -4.77 -2.08 -14.68
C VAL A 63 -4.09 -0.94 -15.43
N LEU A 64 -3.56 -1.23 -16.62
CA LEU A 64 -2.91 -0.26 -17.51
C LEU A 64 -3.66 -0.18 -18.85
N PRO A 65 -4.66 0.70 -18.99
CA PRO A 65 -5.32 0.90 -20.29
C PRO A 65 -4.34 1.53 -21.29
N PHE A 66 -4.53 1.22 -22.58
CA PHE A 66 -3.61 1.56 -23.67
C PHE A 66 -3.17 3.04 -23.69
N TRP A 67 -4.12 3.97 -23.54
CA TRP A 67 -3.82 5.40 -23.49
C TRP A 67 -3.00 5.80 -22.26
N GLN A 68 -3.30 5.25 -21.08
CA GLN A 68 -2.53 5.57 -19.87
C GLN A 68 -1.10 5.01 -19.92
N ARG A 69 -0.88 3.89 -20.63
CA ARG A 69 0.46 3.32 -20.87
C ARG A 69 1.37 4.30 -21.63
N ILE A 70 0.82 5.04 -22.60
CA ILE A 70 1.56 6.08 -23.33
C ILE A 70 1.88 7.28 -22.42
N PHE A 71 0.94 7.67 -21.54
CA PHE A 71 1.13 8.75 -20.57
C PHE A 71 1.89 8.35 -19.28
N GLY A 72 2.37 7.10 -19.18
CA GLY A 72 3.07 6.60 -17.99
C GLY A 72 2.23 6.57 -16.72
N CYS A 73 0.90 6.55 -16.86
CA CYS A 73 -0.08 6.47 -15.79
C CYS A 73 -0.69 5.06 -15.73
N GLY A 74 -1.25 4.68 -14.59
CA GLY A 74 -2.05 3.46 -14.48
C GLY A 74 -2.82 3.42 -13.17
N SER A 75 -3.72 2.47 -13.04
CA SER A 75 -4.55 2.30 -11.84
C SER A 75 -4.19 1.00 -11.13
N ILE A 76 -4.02 1.07 -9.81
CA ILE A 76 -3.75 -0.10 -8.97
C ILE A 76 -5.04 -0.44 -8.22
N HIS A 77 -5.50 -1.67 -8.36
CA HIS A 77 -6.70 -2.20 -7.74
C HIS A 77 -6.26 -3.12 -6.60
N LEU A 78 -6.64 -2.78 -5.38
CA LEU A 78 -6.38 -3.57 -4.19
C LEU A 78 -7.71 -4.20 -3.76
N ASN A 79 -7.75 -5.53 -3.71
CA ASN A 79 -8.88 -6.27 -3.18
C ASN A 79 -8.67 -6.46 -1.67
N VAL A 80 -9.68 -6.08 -0.89
CA VAL A 80 -9.60 -6.01 0.57
C VAL A 80 -10.60 -6.97 1.17
N ALA A 81 -10.22 -7.66 2.24
CA ALA A 81 -11.12 -8.47 3.06
C ALA A 81 -12.02 -7.58 3.95
N ASP A 82 -12.64 -6.54 3.38
CA ASP A 82 -13.52 -5.64 4.10
C ASP A 82 -14.94 -5.74 3.56
N VAL A 83 -15.92 -5.71 4.46
CA VAL A 83 -17.34 -5.92 4.13
C VAL A 83 -17.92 -4.68 3.45
N ASP A 84 -17.49 -3.50 3.87
CA ASP A 84 -18.05 -2.23 3.41
C ASP A 84 -17.39 -1.69 2.13
N THR A 85 -16.10 -1.99 1.91
CA THR A 85 -15.35 -1.53 0.72
C THR A 85 -14.43 -2.62 0.19
N PRO A 86 -14.95 -3.55 -0.64
CA PRO A 86 -14.20 -4.72 -1.09
C PRO A 86 -13.05 -4.36 -2.06
N VAL A 87 -13.14 -3.25 -2.79
CA VAL A 87 -12.13 -2.87 -3.78
C VAL A 87 -11.67 -1.43 -3.57
N LYS A 88 -10.38 -1.27 -3.29
CA LYS A 88 -9.72 0.03 -3.23
C LYS A 88 -8.94 0.31 -4.50
N VAL A 89 -9.33 1.34 -5.23
CA VAL A 89 -8.68 1.73 -6.49
C VAL A 89 -7.83 2.98 -6.29
N LEU A 90 -6.52 2.86 -6.52
CA LEU A 90 -5.63 3.98 -6.71
C LEU A 90 -5.65 4.36 -8.19
N VAL A 91 -6.41 5.40 -8.51
CA VAL A 91 -6.61 5.87 -9.88
C VAL A 91 -5.46 6.77 -10.33
N SER A 92 -4.90 6.46 -11.50
CA SER A 92 -3.92 7.28 -12.23
C SER A 92 -2.69 7.68 -11.40
N VAL A 93 -1.99 6.64 -10.94
CA VAL A 93 -0.68 6.72 -10.29
C VAL A 93 0.39 6.91 -11.36
N LYS A 94 1.29 7.88 -11.14
CA LYS A 94 2.46 8.10 -12.00
C LYS A 94 3.46 6.98 -11.78
N GLN A 95 3.95 6.36 -12.86
CA GLN A 95 4.84 5.19 -12.81
C GLN A 95 4.25 4.04 -11.95
N PRO A 96 3.09 3.48 -12.34
CA PRO A 96 2.35 2.54 -11.52
C PRO A 96 3.15 1.26 -11.21
N ARG A 97 4.08 0.85 -12.09
CA ARG A 97 4.96 -0.30 -11.86
C ARG A 97 5.87 -0.14 -10.63
N LYS A 98 6.41 1.05 -10.39
CA LYS A 98 7.28 1.31 -9.24
C LYS A 98 6.49 1.25 -7.93
N VAL A 99 5.34 1.91 -7.91
CA VAL A 99 4.45 1.93 -6.74
C VAL A 99 3.90 0.54 -6.46
N TYR A 100 3.54 -0.22 -7.51
CA TYR A 100 3.12 -1.61 -7.37
C TYR A 100 4.23 -2.48 -6.74
N ALA A 101 5.48 -2.36 -7.20
CA ALA A 101 6.60 -3.09 -6.63
C ALA A 101 6.88 -2.71 -5.15
N GLN A 102 6.68 -1.44 -4.78
CA GLN A 102 6.81 -1.00 -3.38
C GLN A 102 5.70 -1.62 -2.51
N ILE A 103 4.45 -1.57 -2.97
CA ILE A 103 3.31 -2.19 -2.27
C ILE A 103 3.50 -3.71 -2.18
N ASP A 104 3.95 -4.35 -3.25
CA ASP A 104 4.24 -5.78 -3.29
C ASP A 104 5.28 -6.20 -2.25
N LYS A 105 6.37 -5.45 -2.15
CA LYS A 105 7.41 -5.67 -1.14
C LYS A 105 6.85 -5.55 0.28
N ILE A 106 6.07 -4.51 0.55
CA ILE A 106 5.45 -4.27 1.87
C ILE A 106 4.51 -5.42 2.24
N VAL A 107 3.60 -5.77 1.33
CA VAL A 107 2.63 -6.87 1.57
C VAL A 107 3.37 -8.19 1.79
N THR A 108 4.39 -8.49 0.98
CA THR A 108 5.19 -9.72 1.12
C THR A 108 5.94 -9.76 2.45
N ASP A 109 6.47 -8.63 2.92
CA ASP A 109 7.20 -8.55 4.19
C ASP A 109 6.26 -8.81 5.38
N LEU A 110 5.05 -8.21 5.34
CA LEU A 110 4.01 -8.41 6.34
C LEU A 110 3.49 -9.85 6.36
N THR A 111 3.16 -10.42 5.20
CA THR A 111 2.70 -11.81 5.08
C THR A 111 3.81 -12.79 5.44
N GLY A 112 5.04 -12.53 5.00
CA GLY A 112 6.20 -13.37 5.26
C GLY A 112 6.49 -13.50 6.75
N ASN A 113 6.35 -12.42 7.51
CA ASN A 113 6.52 -12.43 8.96
C ASN A 113 5.39 -13.20 9.69
N LEU A 114 4.18 -13.19 9.13
CA LEU A 114 3.01 -13.86 9.70
C LEU A 114 2.83 -15.31 9.22
N SER A 115 3.65 -15.78 8.26
CA SER A 115 3.53 -17.13 7.75
C SER A 115 4.00 -18.16 8.80
N PRO A 116 3.16 -19.15 9.17
CA PRO A 116 3.47 -20.10 10.24
C PRO A 116 4.75 -20.90 9.94
N VAL A 117 5.06 -21.13 8.67
CA VAL A 117 6.29 -21.80 8.23
C VAL A 117 7.53 -21.00 8.60
N ARG A 118 7.50 -19.67 8.44
CA ARG A 118 8.65 -18.79 8.74
C ARG A 118 8.74 -18.48 10.23
N THR A 119 7.60 -18.33 10.91
CA THR A 119 7.55 -18.25 12.38
C THR A 119 8.13 -19.51 13.02
N ALA A 120 7.72 -20.70 12.55
CA ALA A 120 8.29 -21.97 13.00
C ALA A 120 9.79 -22.07 12.69
N ALA A 121 10.24 -21.70 11.49
CA ALA A 121 11.66 -21.68 11.15
C ALA A 121 12.48 -20.76 12.06
N ASN A 122 11.98 -19.57 12.37
CA ASN A 122 12.63 -18.64 13.30
C ASN A 122 12.71 -19.23 14.71
N ILE A 123 11.61 -19.83 15.21
CA ILE A 123 11.58 -20.47 16.54
C ILE A 123 12.56 -21.65 16.59
N LEU A 124 12.58 -22.50 15.56
CA LEU A 124 13.50 -23.63 15.47
C LEU A 124 14.96 -23.17 15.45
N SER A 125 15.28 -22.10 14.72
CA SER A 125 16.63 -21.53 14.71
C SER A 125 17.06 -20.96 16.07
N SER A 126 16.12 -20.44 16.86
CA SER A 126 16.39 -19.95 18.22
C SER A 126 16.50 -21.08 19.25
N VAL A 127 15.81 -22.20 19.04
CA VAL A 127 15.93 -23.41 19.89
C VAL A 127 17.29 -24.07 19.70
N ASP A 128 17.78 -24.15 18.47
CA ASP A 128 19.11 -24.73 18.17
C ASP A 128 20.24 -23.99 18.90
N GLN A 129 20.18 -22.65 19.01
CA GLN A 129 21.19 -21.88 19.76
C GLN A 129 21.12 -22.03 21.28
N GLY A 130 20.00 -22.51 21.84
CA GLY A 130 19.80 -22.68 23.28
C GLY A 130 20.26 -24.03 23.84
N GLU A 131 20.43 -25.04 22.98
CA GLU A 131 20.71 -26.43 23.39
C GLU A 131 22.22 -26.80 23.37
N PHE A 132 23.11 -25.87 22.98
CA PHE A 132 24.58 -26.11 22.98
C PHE A 132 25.29 -25.63 24.26
N PHE A 133 24.56 -25.11 25.24
CA PHE A 133 25.11 -24.68 26.54
C PHE A 133 24.46 -25.43 27.70
N ASN A 134 24.52 -26.77 27.69
CA ASN A 134 24.39 -27.59 28.90
C ASN A 134 25.16 -28.91 28.76
#